data_AF-A0A382L3A0-F1
#
_entry.id   AF-A0A382L3A0-F1
#
_cell.length_a   1.000
_cell.length_b   1.000
_cell.length_c   1.000
_cell.angle_alpha   90.00
_cell.angle_beta   90.00
_cell.angle_gamma   90.00
#
_symmetry.space_group_name_H-M   'P 1'
#
loop_
_entity.id
_entity.type
_entity.pdbx_description
1 polymer ?
#
loop_
_entity_poly.entity_id
_entity_poly.type
_entity_poly.pdbx_seq_one_letter_code
_entity_poly.pdbx_strand_id
1 'polypeptide(L)'
;MNQLVNEFEEITRWPKKKSDKEYIIQYLSEKFHSEKEYSEKEVNQIIGRHHNFNDIPLLRRELISKRYLARTDDCSKYWKT
;
A
#
# COMPACT_ATOMS: atom_id res chain seq x y z
N MET A 1 4.58 -17.52 -14.58
CA MET A 1 3.77 -16.66 -13.68
C MET A 1 4.67 -15.53 -13.22
N ASN A 2 4.33 -14.28 -13.54
CA ASN A 2 5.12 -13.14 -13.08
C ASN A 2 4.85 -12.95 -11.58
N GLN A 3 5.75 -13.45 -10.74
CA GLN A 3 5.66 -13.28 -9.30
C GLN A 3 5.88 -11.79 -8.97
N LEU A 4 4.80 -11.09 -8.62
CA LEU A 4 4.79 -9.65 -8.34
C LEU A 4 5.31 -9.32 -6.94
N VAL A 5 5.23 -10.28 -6.03
CA VAL A 5 5.74 -10.21 -4.65
C VAL A 5 6.82 -11.27 -4.51
N ASN A 6 8.04 -10.86 -4.16
CA ASN A 6 9.18 -11.77 -4.00
C ASN A 6 9.08 -12.61 -2.72
N GLU A 7 10.08 -13.47 -2.49
CA GLU A 7 10.22 -14.29 -1.29
C GLU A 7 10.43 -13.49 0.01
N PHE A 8 10.80 -12.21 -0.10
CA PHE A 8 10.97 -11.27 1.02
C PHE A 8 9.72 -10.44 1.31
N GLU A 9 8.56 -10.80 0.73
CA GLU A 9 7.31 -10.05 0.91
C GLU A 9 7.36 -8.62 0.37
N GLU A 10 8.13 -8.39 -0.70
CA GLU A 10 8.27 -7.10 -1.36
C GLU A 10 7.66 -7.11 -2.76
N ILE A 11 6.91 -6.06 -3.07
CA ILE A 11 6.40 -5.78 -4.40
C ILE A 11 7.58 -5.35 -5.29
N THR A 12 7.83 -6.11 -6.35
CA THR A 12 9.01 -5.94 -7.22
C THR A 12 8.86 -4.86 -8.27
N ARG A 13 7.61 -4.51 -8.63
CA ARG A 13 7.29 -3.45 -9.60
C ARG A 13 5.82 -3.07 -9.53
N TRP A 14 5.49 -1.90 -10.06
CA TRP A 14 4.11 -1.54 -10.38
C TRP A 14 3.66 -2.18 -11.71
N PRO A 15 2.62 -3.03 -11.72
CA PRO A 15 2.19 -3.73 -12.93
C PRO A 15 1.36 -2.84 -13.84
N LYS A 16 1.32 -3.18 -15.14
CA LYS A 16 0.46 -2.51 -16.13
C LYS A 16 -0.99 -3.04 -16.12
N LYS A 17 -1.17 -4.33 -15.83
CA LYS A 17 -2.49 -4.99 -15.84
C LYS A 17 -3.32 -4.57 -14.64
N LYS A 18 -4.62 -4.31 -14.85
CA LYS A 18 -5.55 -3.90 -13.79
C LYS A 18 -5.70 -4.95 -12.69
N SER A 19 -5.84 -6.23 -13.08
CA SER A 19 -5.92 -7.37 -12.14
C SER A 19 -4.71 -7.44 -11.21
N ASP A 20 -3.53 -7.25 -11.78
CA ASP A 20 -2.26 -7.32 -11.05
C ASP A 20 -2.11 -6.14 -10.08
N LYS A 21 -2.59 -4.94 -10.46
CA LYS A 21 -2.65 -3.77 -9.57
C LYS A 21 -3.58 -4.04 -8.39
N GLU A 22 -4.77 -4.60 -8.65
CA GLU A 22 -5.74 -4.93 -7.60
C GLU A 22 -5.16 -5.96 -6.62
N TYR A 23 -4.52 -7.00 -7.14
CA TYR A 23 -3.80 -7.98 -6.32
C TYR A 23 -2.74 -7.33 -5.41
N ILE A 24 -1.87 -6.48 -5.96
CA ILE A 24 -0.82 -5.81 -5.18
C ILE A 24 -1.39 -4.88 -4.11
N ILE A 25 -2.43 -4.11 -4.43
CA ILE A 25 -3.02 -3.17 -3.49
C ILE A 25 -3.79 -3.89 -2.38
N GLN A 26 -4.48 -4.98 -2.71
CA GLN A 26 -5.09 -5.85 -1.72
C GLN A 26 -4.02 -6.44 -0.79
N TYR A 27 -2.95 -7.03 -1.34
CA TYR A 27 -1.83 -7.56 -0.56
C TYR A 27 -1.23 -6.51 0.39
N LEU A 28 -1.00 -5.29 -0.12
CA LEU A 28 -0.42 -4.21 0.69
C LEU A 28 -1.39 -3.74 1.79
N SER A 29 -2.71 -3.77 1.55
CA SER A 29 -3.72 -3.41 2.54
C SER A 29 -3.75 -4.35 3.75
N GLU A 30 -3.28 -5.58 3.61
CA GLU A 30 -3.21 -6.57 4.69
C GLU A 30 -2.14 -6.22 5.73
N LYS A 31 -1.22 -5.30 5.39
CA LYS A 31 -0.17 -4.82 6.30
C LYS A 31 -0.67 -3.73 7.28
N PHE A 32 -1.94 -3.34 7.17
CA PHE A 32 -2.60 -2.37 8.04
C PHE A 32 -3.66 -3.05 8.92
N HIS A 33 -3.73 -2.63 10.19
CA HIS A 33 -4.69 -3.10 11.18
C HIS A 33 -5.92 -2.18 11.23
N SER A 34 -7.12 -2.76 11.29
CA SER A 34 -8.40 -2.00 11.27
C SER A 34 -8.65 -1.14 12.50
N GLU A 35 -8.04 -1.46 13.65
CA GLU A 35 -8.26 -0.73 14.92
C GLU A 35 -7.17 0.32 15.20
N LYS A 36 -6.26 0.56 14.24
CA LYS A 36 -5.15 1.48 14.41
C LYS A 36 -5.24 2.67 13.44
N GLU A 37 -5.06 3.86 13.99
CA GLU A 37 -4.72 5.06 13.21
C GLU A 37 -3.21 5.14 13.02
N TYR A 38 -2.80 5.55 11.83
CA TYR A 38 -1.40 5.71 11.44
C TYR A 38 -1.14 7.16 11.02
N SER A 39 0.00 7.69 11.42
CA SER A 39 0.54 8.91 10.81
C SER A 39 1.01 8.65 9.37
N GLU A 40 1.13 9.70 8.56
CA GLU A 40 1.76 9.61 7.23
C GLU A 40 3.14 8.93 7.28
N LYS A 41 3.94 9.23 8.31
CA LYS A 41 5.27 8.65 8.50
C LYS A 41 5.20 7.13 8.70
N GLU A 42 4.28 6.64 9.53
CA GLU A 42 4.09 5.20 9.74
C GLU A 42 3.58 4.51 8.47
N VAL A 43 2.64 5.12 7.76
CA VAL A 43 2.16 4.60 6.46
C VAL A 43 3.33 4.47 5.48
N ASN A 44 4.14 5.51 5.36
CA ASN A 44 5.30 5.50 4.46
C ASN A 44 6.32 4.43 4.87
N GLN A 45 6.53 4.21 6.17
CA GLN A 45 7.41 3.15 6.67
C GLN A 45 6.86 1.75 6.36
N ILE A 46 5.56 1.51 6.55
CA ILE A 46 4.93 0.22 6.24
C ILE A 46 5.05 -0.06 4.75
N ILE A 47 4.65 0.89 3.90
CA ILE A 47 4.77 0.77 2.44
C ILE A 47 6.24 0.54 2.05
N GLY A 48 7.16 1.31 2.64
CA GLY A 48 8.60 1.21 2.43
C GLY A 48 9.20 -0.18 2.66
N ARG A 49 8.65 -0.96 3.59
CA ARG A 49 9.12 -2.33 3.90
C ARG A 49 8.61 -3.39 2.91
N HIS A 50 7.58 -3.06 2.13
CA HIS A 50 6.87 -4.02 1.28
C HIS A 50 7.02 -3.73 -0.21
N HIS A 51 7.99 -2.91 -0.62
CA HIS A 51 8.27 -2.66 -2.03
C HIS A 51 9.73 -2.24 -2.27
N ASN A 52 10.27 -2.50 -3.46
CA ASN A 52 11.66 -2.20 -3.81
C ASN A 52 11.85 -1.21 -4.98
N PHE A 53 10.76 -0.64 -5.50
CA PHE A 53 10.78 0.36 -6.58
C PHE A 53 10.67 1.82 -6.09
N ASN A 54 10.73 2.03 -4.77
CA ASN A 54 10.82 3.34 -4.10
C ASN A 54 9.77 4.40 -4.53
N ASP A 55 8.52 3.98 -4.77
CA ASP A 55 7.40 4.87 -5.11
C ASP A 55 6.26 4.70 -4.09
N ILE A 56 6.55 5.14 -2.87
CA ILE A 56 5.60 5.19 -1.75
C ILE A 56 4.36 6.04 -2.09
N PRO A 57 4.47 7.24 -2.68
CA PRO A 57 3.30 8.08 -2.98
C PRO A 57 2.31 7.40 -3.93
N LEU A 58 2.77 6.64 -4.92
CA LEU A 58 1.91 5.86 -5.81
C LEU A 58 1.08 4.85 -5.02
N LEU A 59 1.72 4.00 -4.22
CA LEU A 59 1.05 2.95 -3.46
C LEU A 59 0.05 3.53 -2.45
N ARG A 60 0.43 4.60 -1.75
CA ARG A 60 -0.45 5.30 -0.80
C ARG A 60 -1.70 5.86 -1.50
N ARG A 61 -1.53 6.48 -2.67
CA ARG A 61 -2.66 7.00 -3.47
C ARG A 61 -3.58 5.88 -3.94
N GLU A 62 -3.03 4.75 -4.36
CA GLU A 62 -3.82 3.62 -4.83
C GLU A 62 -4.61 2.95 -3.69
N LEU A 63 -4.01 2.80 -2.50
CA LEU A 63 -4.71 2.33 -1.29
C LEU A 63 -5.93 3.20 -0.95
N ILE A 64 -5.81 4.52 -1.07
CA ILE A 64 -6.93 5.47 -0.86
C ILE A 64 -7.96 5.36 -2.00
N SER A 65 -7.49 5.42 -3.25
CA SER A 65 -8.35 5.38 -4.44
C SER A 65 -9.22 4.11 -4.47
N LYS A 66 -8.66 2.99 -4.02
CA LYS A 66 -9.34 1.69 -3.93
C LYS A 66 -10.12 1.49 -2.63
N ARG A 67 -10.16 2.48 -1.73
CA ARG A 67 -10.86 2.42 -0.43
C ARG A 67 -10.41 1.24 0.44
N TYR A 68 -9.10 1.03 0.51
CA TYR A 68 -8.49 0.18 1.53
C TYR A 68 -7.98 1.00 2.72
N LEU A 69 -7.61 2.26 2.46
CA LEU A 69 -7.29 3.23 3.49
C LEU A 69 -8.14 4.49 3.29
N ALA A 70 -8.55 5.11 4.38
CA ALA A 70 -9.00 6.48 4.42
C ALA A 70 -7.96 7.35 5.13
N ARG A 71 -8.09 8.66 4.98
CA ARG A 71 -7.23 9.65 5.61
C ARG A 71 -8.01 10.92 5.96
N THR A 72 -7.46 11.71 6.88
CA THR A 72 -7.90 13.10 7.07
C THR A 72 -7.46 13.99 5.90
N ASP A 73 -8.17 15.11 5.70
CA ASP A 73 -7.87 16.08 4.63
C ASP A 73 -6.48 16.71 4.78
N ASP A 74 -6.04 16.90 6.02
CA ASP A 74 -4.71 17.41 6.38
C ASP A 74 -3.60 16.35 6.28
N CYS A 75 -3.92 15.11 5.89
CA CYS A 75 -2.99 13.97 5.81
C CYS A 75 -2.34 13.57 7.14
N SER A 76 -2.82 14.07 8.28
CA SER A 76 -2.22 13.76 9.58
C SER A 76 -2.48 12.31 10.01
N LYS A 77 -3.62 11.73 9.61
CA LYS A 77 -4.06 10.41 10.01
C LYS A 77 -4.55 9.57 8.83
N TYR A 78 -4.32 8.26 8.95
CA TYR A 78 -4.72 7.21 8.03
C TYR A 78 -5.31 6.03 8.81
N TRP A 79 -6.32 5.37 8.28
CA TRP A 79 -6.90 4.16 8.89
C TRP A 79 -7.44 3.22 7.81
N LYS A 80 -7.48 1.93 8.13
CA LYS A 80 -8.06 0.92 7.23
C LYS A 80 -9.57 0.99 7.24
N THR A 81 -10.17 0.92 6.05
CA THR A 81 -11.63 1.00 5.83
C THR A 81 -12.26 -0.36 5.65
#